data_AF-A0A401TUG2-F1
#
_entry.id   AF-A0A401TUG2-F1
#
_cell.length_a   1.000
_cell.length_b   1.000
_cell.length_c   1.000
_cell.angle_alpha   90.00
_cell.angle_beta   90.00
_cell.angle_gamma   90.00
#
_symmetry.space_group_name_H-M   'P 1'
#
loop_
_entity.id
_entity.type
_entity.pdbx_description
1 polymer ?
#
loop_
_entity_poly.entity_id
_entity_poly.type
_entity_poly.pdbx_seq_one_letter_code
_entity_poly.pdbx_strand_id
1 'polypeptide(L)'
;MQGIWLSSNRFKNLQQIAIAVRLAKEYPGVVTSLIVGNEVLLRGEMTAADLAGNIRAVKASAGNIPVTYADVWEYWIKNREIYDAVDFVTIHILPYWEDIPVKAKYAAAHVDEIRKRMAVTFPGKEILIGETGWPSQGRMREGALPSRTNQARVVSEILDLAKSEGFRVNLIEAYDQPWKRKLEGTVGGNWGLFDSVKRQVKYPPGVPISNYPDWKLQMAGGMALSVATFLVAWLTLRRRPWTPR
;
A
#
# COMPACT_ATOMS: atom_id res chain seq x y z
N MET A 1 -5.12 -4.56 14.76
CA MET A 1 -5.00 -5.92 14.19
C MET A 1 -3.55 -6.34 14.30
N GLN A 2 -3.25 -7.53 14.80
CA GLN A 2 -1.89 -8.04 14.94
C GLN A 2 -1.61 -9.10 13.87
N GLY A 3 -0.64 -8.83 13.00
CA GLY A 3 -0.19 -9.79 11.99
C GLY A 3 0.71 -10.86 12.58
N ILE A 4 0.60 -12.08 12.04
CA ILE A 4 1.46 -13.22 12.32
C ILE A 4 2.15 -13.57 11.00
N TRP A 5 3.44 -13.29 10.89
CA TRP A 5 4.17 -13.56 9.66
C TRP A 5 4.53 -15.04 9.57
N LEU A 6 3.82 -15.79 8.73
CA LEU A 6 4.10 -17.20 8.45
C LEU A 6 4.96 -17.33 7.20
N SER A 7 5.85 -18.33 7.21
CA SER A 7 6.69 -18.72 6.07
C SER A 7 6.86 -20.25 6.02
N SER A 8 7.73 -20.76 5.15
CA SER A 8 8.07 -22.19 5.11
C SER A 8 8.79 -22.70 6.37
N ASN A 9 9.28 -21.81 7.25
CA ASN A 9 9.98 -22.17 8.47
C ASN A 9 9.01 -22.41 9.65
N ARG A 10 8.70 -23.68 9.90
CA ARG A 10 7.77 -24.12 10.97
C ARG A 10 8.16 -23.63 12.37
N PHE A 11 9.46 -23.61 12.69
CA PHE A 11 9.90 -23.17 14.02
C PHE A 11 9.64 -21.67 14.24
N LYS A 12 9.95 -20.84 13.23
CA LYS A 12 9.63 -19.40 13.28
C LYS A 12 8.13 -19.15 13.33
N ASN A 13 7.34 -19.93 12.59
CA ASN A 13 5.88 -19.83 12.62
C ASN A 13 5.32 -20.05 14.03
N LEU A 14 5.77 -21.10 14.72
CA LEU A 14 5.36 -21.38 16.11
C LEU A 14 5.72 -20.23 17.06
N GLN A 15 6.91 -19.63 16.90
CA GLN A 15 7.31 -18.45 17.67
C GLN A 15 6.41 -17.25 17.40
N GLN A 16 6.12 -16.94 16.14
CA GLN A 16 5.24 -15.84 15.75
C GLN A 16 3.82 -16.03 16.31
N ILE A 17 3.28 -17.25 16.21
CA ILE A 17 1.96 -17.61 16.76
C ILE A 17 1.93 -17.41 18.28
N ALA A 18 2.92 -17.97 18.99
CA ALA A 18 2.98 -17.89 20.45
C ALA A 18 3.06 -16.43 20.94
N ILE A 19 3.89 -15.61 20.29
CA ILE A 19 4.04 -14.19 20.61
C ILE A 19 2.73 -13.43 20.36
N ALA A 20 2.11 -13.62 19.19
CA ALA A 20 0.88 -12.91 18.84
C ALA A 20 -0.27 -13.27 19.78
N VAL A 21 -0.46 -14.57 20.10
CA VAL A 21 -1.47 -15.02 21.06
C VAL A 21 -1.22 -14.45 22.46
N ARG A 22 0.04 -14.40 22.92
CA ARG A 22 0.39 -13.79 24.20
C ARG A 22 0.02 -12.30 24.22
N LEU A 23 0.46 -11.54 23.22
CA LEU A 23 0.17 -10.10 23.12
C LEU A 23 -1.33 -9.82 23.05
N ALA A 24 -2.09 -10.68 22.36
CA ALA A 24 -3.52 -10.55 22.24
C ALA A 24 -4.24 -10.71 23.60
N LYS A 25 -3.72 -11.60 24.46
CA LYS A 25 -4.23 -11.79 25.84
C LYS A 25 -3.76 -10.70 26.80
N GLU A 26 -2.54 -10.21 26.64
CA GLU A 26 -1.93 -9.20 27.52
C GLU A 26 -2.52 -7.80 27.29
N TYR A 27 -2.92 -7.49 26.05
CA TYR A 27 -3.45 -6.18 25.67
C TYR A 27 -4.88 -6.26 25.10
N PRO A 28 -5.86 -6.74 25.90
CA PRO A 28 -7.25 -6.77 25.48
C PRO A 28 -7.74 -5.35 25.21
N GLY A 29 -8.42 -5.14 24.07
CA GLY A 29 -8.89 -3.82 23.63
C GLY A 29 -7.92 -3.07 22.70
N VAL A 30 -6.62 -3.41 22.70
CA VAL A 30 -5.67 -2.91 21.69
C VAL A 30 -5.57 -3.89 20.53
N VAL A 31 -5.39 -5.18 20.82
CA VAL A 31 -5.40 -6.23 19.81
C VAL A 31 -6.84 -6.66 19.58
N THR A 32 -7.45 -6.13 18.52
CA THR A 32 -8.85 -6.38 18.16
C THR A 32 -9.06 -7.57 17.23
N SER A 33 -7.99 -8.07 16.58
CA SER A 33 -8.01 -9.25 15.71
C SER A 33 -6.60 -9.75 15.41
N LEU A 34 -6.49 -11.02 14.99
CA LEU A 34 -5.26 -11.66 14.55
C LEU A 34 -5.30 -11.97 13.05
N ILE A 35 -4.25 -11.64 12.31
CA ILE A 35 -4.10 -11.96 10.88
C ILE A 35 -3.04 -13.06 10.75
N VAL A 36 -3.45 -14.28 10.43
CA VAL A 36 -2.60 -15.47 10.43
C VAL A 36 -1.99 -15.68 9.06
N GLY A 37 -0.86 -15.02 8.81
CA GLY A 37 -0.22 -15.00 7.51
C GLY A 37 -0.64 -13.80 6.68
N ASN A 38 0.32 -13.31 5.90
CA ASN A 38 0.13 -12.30 4.87
C ASN A 38 0.59 -12.95 3.58
N GLU A 39 -0.24 -13.07 2.55
CA GLU A 39 0.13 -13.54 1.20
C GLU A 39 0.92 -14.86 1.19
N VAL A 40 0.64 -15.76 2.14
CA VAL A 40 1.38 -17.03 2.31
C VAL A 40 1.15 -17.94 1.10
N LEU A 41 -0.08 -17.99 0.60
CA LEU A 41 -0.45 -18.77 -0.58
C LEU A 41 0.09 -18.12 -1.86
N LEU A 42 0.02 -16.79 -1.98
CA LEU A 42 0.67 -16.05 -3.07
C LEU A 42 2.17 -16.32 -3.14
N ARG A 43 2.86 -16.28 -1.98
CA ARG A 43 4.30 -16.59 -1.90
C ARG A 43 4.62 -18.08 -2.06
N GLY A 44 3.62 -18.97 -2.11
CA GLY A 44 3.81 -20.41 -2.25
C GLY A 44 4.53 -21.07 -1.08
N GLU A 45 4.47 -20.47 0.12
CA GLU A 45 5.24 -20.92 1.28
C GLU A 45 4.58 -22.05 2.06
N MET A 46 3.27 -22.23 1.91
CA MET A 46 2.47 -23.27 2.58
C MET A 46 1.34 -23.74 1.68
N THR A 47 0.85 -24.96 1.92
CA THR A 47 -0.40 -25.43 1.33
C THR A 47 -1.60 -24.78 2.03
N ALA A 48 -2.75 -24.73 1.35
CA ALA A 48 -3.99 -24.25 1.96
C ALA A 48 -4.40 -25.08 3.19
N ALA A 49 -4.19 -26.40 3.15
CA ALA A 49 -4.45 -27.29 4.29
C ALA A 49 -3.57 -26.96 5.50
N ASP A 50 -2.26 -26.76 5.29
CA ASP A 50 -1.34 -26.36 6.36
C ASP A 50 -1.71 -24.99 6.95
N LEU A 51 -2.04 -24.02 6.09
CA LEU A 51 -2.47 -22.70 6.52
C LEU A 51 -3.76 -22.76 7.35
N ALA A 52 -4.78 -23.48 6.88
CA ALA A 52 -6.02 -23.70 7.62
C ALA A 52 -5.77 -24.36 8.98
N GLY A 53 -4.83 -25.31 9.05
CA GLY A 53 -4.39 -25.91 10.31
C GLY A 53 -3.81 -24.87 11.29
N ASN A 54 -2.93 -23.98 10.80
CA ASN A 54 -2.36 -22.90 11.61
C ASN A 54 -3.44 -21.91 12.08
N ILE A 55 -4.38 -21.52 11.21
CA ILE A 55 -5.51 -20.64 11.56
C ILE A 55 -6.34 -21.26 12.69
N ARG A 56 -6.71 -22.54 12.57
CA ARG A 56 -7.48 -23.24 13.62
C ARG A 56 -6.70 -23.33 14.94
N ALA A 57 -5.39 -23.59 14.88
CA ALA A 57 -4.54 -23.63 16.07
C ALA A 57 -4.48 -22.26 16.78
N VAL A 58 -4.38 -21.16 16.01
CA VAL A 58 -4.44 -19.79 16.54
C VAL A 58 -5.80 -19.53 17.18
N LYS A 59 -6.92 -19.84 16.49
CA LYS A 59 -8.28 -19.68 17.04
C LYS A 59 -8.48 -20.41 18.36
N ALA A 60 -8.03 -21.67 18.44
CA ALA A 60 -8.12 -22.46 19.67
C ALA A 60 -7.33 -21.83 20.84
N SER A 61 -6.30 -21.04 20.55
CA SER A 61 -5.41 -20.45 21.55
C SER A 61 -5.72 -18.99 21.88
N ALA A 62 -6.38 -18.26 20.97
CA ALA A 62 -6.61 -16.83 21.02
C ALA A 62 -7.89 -16.41 21.78
N GLY A 63 -8.70 -17.37 22.23
CA GLY A 63 -9.97 -17.10 22.93
C GLY A 63 -11.00 -16.48 21.99
N ASN A 64 -11.63 -15.37 22.40
CA ASN A 64 -12.70 -14.72 21.62
C ASN A 64 -12.18 -13.70 20.59
N ILE A 65 -10.87 -13.61 20.37
CA ILE A 65 -10.29 -12.63 19.45
C ILE A 65 -10.49 -13.12 18.01
N PRO A 66 -11.17 -12.34 17.14
CA PRO A 66 -11.41 -12.75 15.76
C PRO A 66 -10.12 -12.99 14.97
N VAL A 67 -10.10 -14.05 14.18
CA VAL A 67 -8.95 -14.48 13.40
C VAL A 67 -9.28 -14.45 11.90
N THR A 68 -8.36 -13.92 11.12
CA THR A 68 -8.45 -13.86 9.66
C THR A 68 -7.14 -14.31 9.01
N TYR A 69 -7.14 -14.36 7.70
CA TYR A 69 -5.98 -14.52 6.82
C TYR A 69 -5.97 -13.34 5.84
N ALA A 70 -4.81 -12.86 5.42
CA ALA A 70 -4.69 -11.77 4.45
C ALA A 70 -3.96 -12.25 3.19
N ASP A 71 -4.56 -12.03 2.02
CA ASP A 71 -3.96 -12.36 0.72
C ASP A 71 -4.62 -11.53 -0.39
N VAL A 72 -4.04 -11.53 -1.59
CA VAL A 72 -4.68 -10.98 -2.79
C VAL A 72 -5.97 -11.73 -3.11
N TRP A 73 -6.98 -11.00 -3.60
CA TRP A 73 -8.34 -11.51 -3.74
C TRP A 73 -8.44 -12.74 -4.65
N GLU A 74 -7.57 -12.89 -5.65
CA GLU A 74 -7.54 -14.06 -6.54
C GLU A 74 -7.12 -15.33 -5.80
N TYR A 75 -6.21 -15.24 -4.82
CA TYR A 75 -5.75 -16.39 -4.05
C TYR A 75 -6.80 -16.88 -3.05
N TRP A 76 -7.67 -15.98 -2.57
CA TRP A 76 -8.89 -16.37 -1.88
C TRP A 76 -9.83 -17.17 -2.76
N ILE A 77 -10.07 -16.74 -4.02
CA ILE A 77 -10.93 -17.47 -4.96
C ILE A 77 -10.33 -18.84 -5.33
N LYS A 78 -9.01 -18.94 -5.46
CA LYS A 78 -8.31 -20.21 -5.76
C LYS A 78 -8.34 -21.20 -4.59
N ASN A 79 -8.39 -20.73 -3.35
CA ASN A 79 -8.28 -21.55 -2.14
C ASN A 79 -9.47 -21.31 -1.20
N ARG A 80 -10.69 -21.55 -1.70
CA ARG A 80 -11.94 -21.23 -1.00
C ARG A 80 -12.09 -22.00 0.31
N GLU A 81 -11.43 -23.14 0.47
CA GLU A 81 -11.42 -23.95 1.70
C GLU A 81 -10.86 -23.21 2.93
N ILE A 82 -10.06 -22.14 2.74
CA ILE A 82 -9.60 -21.29 3.84
C ILE A 82 -10.76 -20.52 4.48
N TYR A 83 -11.83 -20.28 3.72
CA TYR A 83 -13.00 -19.55 4.16
C TYR A 83 -13.53 -20.09 5.49
N ASP A 84 -13.68 -21.40 5.63
CA ASP A 84 -14.27 -22.02 6.83
C ASP A 84 -13.38 -21.89 8.07
N ALA A 85 -12.08 -21.68 7.89
CA ALA A 85 -11.15 -21.56 9.00
C ALA A 85 -11.17 -20.17 9.66
N VAL A 86 -11.53 -19.10 8.94
CA VAL A 86 -11.45 -17.71 9.40
C VAL A 86 -12.79 -17.19 9.95
N ASP A 87 -12.75 -16.14 10.77
CA ASP A 87 -13.95 -15.43 11.27
C ASP A 87 -14.43 -14.34 10.30
N PHE A 88 -13.50 -13.73 9.58
CA PHE A 88 -13.75 -12.76 8.51
C PHE A 88 -12.67 -12.87 7.44
N VAL A 89 -12.93 -12.33 6.25
CA VAL A 89 -12.04 -12.45 5.09
C VAL A 89 -11.29 -11.13 4.91
N THR A 90 -9.96 -11.19 4.79
CA THR A 90 -9.13 -9.99 4.53
C THR A 90 -8.47 -10.10 3.17
N ILE A 91 -8.79 -9.17 2.27
CA ILE A 91 -8.32 -9.18 0.88
C ILE A 91 -7.41 -7.99 0.57
N HIS A 92 -6.38 -8.21 -0.23
CA HIS A 92 -5.53 -7.16 -0.77
C HIS A 92 -5.98 -6.84 -2.20
N ILE A 93 -6.14 -5.55 -2.47
CA ILE A 93 -6.47 -5.03 -3.79
C ILE A 93 -5.56 -3.83 -4.05
N LEU A 94 -4.53 -4.04 -4.85
CA LEU A 94 -3.52 -3.03 -5.19
C LEU A 94 -3.55 -2.83 -6.70
N PRO A 95 -4.41 -1.93 -7.23
CA PRO A 95 -4.66 -1.85 -8.67
C PRO A 95 -3.44 -1.48 -9.51
N TYR A 96 -2.40 -0.89 -8.90
CA TYR A 96 -1.11 -0.66 -9.54
C TYR A 96 -0.29 -1.95 -9.73
N TRP A 97 -0.41 -2.91 -8.80
CA TRP A 97 0.35 -4.15 -8.77
C TRP A 97 -0.30 -5.30 -9.54
N GLU A 98 -1.60 -5.25 -9.75
CA GLU A 98 -2.34 -6.27 -10.51
C GLU A 98 -1.73 -6.56 -11.89
N ASP A 99 -1.99 -7.76 -12.40
CA ASP A 99 -1.49 -8.23 -13.70
C ASP A 99 -1.88 -7.28 -14.84
N ILE A 100 -3.07 -6.67 -14.74
CA ILE A 100 -3.55 -5.61 -15.63
C ILE A 100 -3.70 -4.32 -14.80
N PRO A 101 -2.69 -3.44 -14.78
CA PRO A 101 -2.71 -2.24 -13.95
C PRO A 101 -3.86 -1.29 -14.32
N VAL A 102 -4.61 -0.86 -13.31
CA VAL A 102 -5.79 0.01 -13.49
C VAL A 102 -5.37 1.47 -13.46
N LYS A 103 -5.90 2.30 -14.36
CA LYS A 103 -5.66 3.76 -14.32
C LYS A 103 -6.20 4.36 -13.03
N ALA A 104 -5.51 5.34 -12.46
CA ALA A 104 -5.90 5.98 -11.19
C ALA A 104 -7.38 6.42 -11.14
N LYS A 105 -7.94 6.96 -12.23
CA LYS A 105 -9.35 7.40 -12.32
C LYS A 105 -10.39 6.27 -12.22
N TYR A 106 -9.96 5.01 -12.30
CA TYR A 106 -10.83 3.82 -12.21
C TYR A 106 -10.48 2.95 -11.00
N ALA A 107 -9.42 3.29 -10.25
CA ALA A 107 -8.89 2.42 -9.20
C ALA A 107 -9.88 2.24 -8.04
N ALA A 108 -10.55 3.30 -7.60
CA ALA A 108 -11.52 3.21 -6.50
C ALA A 108 -12.76 2.38 -6.88
N ALA A 109 -13.28 2.58 -8.11
CA ALA A 109 -14.40 1.79 -8.63
C ALA A 109 -14.03 0.31 -8.78
N HIS A 110 -12.82 0.02 -9.25
CA HIS A 110 -12.29 -1.35 -9.37
C HIS A 110 -12.15 -2.04 -8.01
N VAL A 111 -11.63 -1.34 -7.01
CA VAL A 111 -11.55 -1.84 -5.62
C VAL A 111 -12.93 -2.19 -5.08
N ASP A 112 -13.92 -1.33 -5.32
CA ASP A 112 -15.29 -1.56 -4.89
C ASP A 112 -15.97 -2.73 -5.62
N GLU A 113 -15.76 -2.86 -6.94
CA GLU A 113 -16.25 -3.98 -7.73
C GLU A 113 -15.72 -5.32 -7.21
N ILE A 114 -14.42 -5.41 -6.97
CA ILE A 114 -13.80 -6.62 -6.40
C ILE A 114 -14.38 -6.90 -5.01
N ARG A 115 -14.46 -5.89 -4.14
CA ARG A 115 -15.03 -6.07 -2.79
C ARG A 115 -16.45 -6.62 -2.85
N LYS A 116 -17.32 -6.07 -3.71
CA LYS A 116 -18.70 -6.54 -3.91
C LYS A 116 -18.73 -7.98 -4.44
N ARG A 117 -17.87 -8.31 -5.40
CA ARG A 117 -17.71 -9.69 -5.89
C ARG A 117 -17.27 -10.66 -4.79
N MET A 118 -16.34 -10.25 -3.94
CA MET A 118 -15.85 -11.07 -2.82
C MET A 118 -16.93 -11.29 -1.76
N ALA A 119 -17.77 -10.28 -1.48
CA ALA A 119 -18.90 -10.41 -0.56
C ALA A 119 -19.95 -11.43 -1.06
N VAL A 120 -20.17 -11.51 -2.37
CA VAL A 120 -21.03 -12.54 -2.99
C VAL A 120 -20.36 -13.92 -2.95
N THR A 121 -19.04 -13.98 -3.18
CA THR A 121 -18.29 -15.24 -3.24
C THR A 121 -18.13 -15.91 -1.87
N PHE A 122 -18.05 -15.11 -0.81
CA PHE A 122 -17.85 -15.55 0.58
C PHE A 122 -18.98 -15.03 1.48
N PRO A 123 -20.21 -15.55 1.30
CA PRO A 123 -21.39 -15.00 1.94
C PRO A 123 -21.42 -15.33 3.44
N GLY A 124 -21.81 -14.35 4.26
CA GLY A 124 -22.01 -14.54 5.71
C GLY A 124 -20.78 -14.21 6.57
N LYS A 125 -19.66 -13.81 5.96
CA LYS A 125 -18.52 -13.21 6.68
C LYS A 125 -18.23 -11.82 6.14
N GLU A 126 -17.73 -10.97 7.02
CA GLU A 126 -17.28 -9.64 6.64
C GLU A 126 -16.09 -9.73 5.68
N ILE A 127 -16.07 -8.83 4.68
CA ILE A 127 -14.93 -8.60 3.80
C ILE A 127 -14.21 -7.32 4.25
N LEU A 128 -13.01 -7.47 4.80
CA LEU A 128 -12.08 -6.39 5.09
C LEU A 128 -11.13 -6.21 3.89
N ILE A 129 -10.98 -4.97 3.40
CA ILE A 129 -9.87 -4.65 2.49
C ILE A 129 -8.63 -4.44 3.37
N GLY A 130 -7.74 -5.43 3.39
CA GLY A 130 -6.53 -5.45 4.22
C GLY A 130 -5.42 -4.56 3.71
N GLU A 131 -5.29 -4.43 2.39
CA GLU A 131 -4.35 -3.51 1.77
C GLU A 131 -4.95 -2.97 0.48
N THR A 132 -4.96 -1.64 0.38
CA THR A 132 -5.18 -0.92 -0.87
C THR A 132 -4.51 0.45 -0.81
N GLY A 133 -4.27 1.07 -1.95
CA GLY A 133 -3.60 2.36 -2.00
C GLY A 133 -3.09 2.70 -3.39
N TRP A 134 -2.23 3.71 -3.44
CA TRP A 134 -1.59 4.13 -4.69
C TRP A 134 -0.23 4.77 -4.40
N PRO A 135 0.81 4.52 -5.21
CA PRO A 135 2.11 5.14 -5.01
C PRO A 135 2.13 6.60 -5.46
N SER A 136 2.72 7.49 -4.65
CA SER A 136 2.83 8.92 -4.96
C SER A 136 3.92 9.26 -5.98
N GLN A 137 4.84 8.33 -6.23
CA GLN A 137 5.97 8.49 -7.13
C GLN A 137 6.52 7.13 -7.56
N GLY A 138 7.08 7.07 -8.77
CA GLY A 138 7.80 5.93 -9.30
C GLY A 138 7.53 5.76 -10.78
N ARG A 139 8.00 4.64 -11.35
CA ARG A 139 7.82 4.29 -12.75
C ARG A 139 6.35 3.97 -13.04
N MET A 140 5.83 4.47 -14.14
CA MET A 140 4.50 4.12 -14.64
C MET A 140 4.48 2.67 -15.13
N ARG A 141 3.40 1.95 -14.81
CA ARG A 141 3.08 0.65 -15.41
C ARG A 141 1.85 0.81 -16.29
N GLU A 142 2.05 0.74 -17.60
CA GLU A 142 0.98 0.93 -18.59
C GLU A 142 0.16 2.20 -18.31
N GLY A 143 -1.12 2.10 -17.95
CA GLY A 143 -1.97 3.23 -17.59
C GLY A 143 -1.91 3.67 -16.12
N ALA A 144 -1.29 2.87 -15.24
CA ALA A 144 -1.16 3.15 -13.83
C ALA A 144 0.03 4.09 -13.57
N LEU A 145 -0.24 5.39 -13.53
CA LEU A 145 0.74 6.44 -13.28
C LEU A 145 0.83 6.78 -11.77
N PRO A 146 1.95 6.48 -11.09
CA PRO A 146 2.24 7.00 -9.76
C PRO A 146 2.39 8.52 -9.78
N SER A 147 1.65 9.22 -8.93
CA SER A 147 1.79 10.67 -8.76
C SER A 147 1.13 11.12 -7.46
N ARG A 148 1.51 12.29 -6.93
CA ARG A 148 0.87 12.86 -5.73
C ARG A 148 -0.62 13.11 -5.97
N THR A 149 -0.98 13.68 -7.13
CA THR A 149 -2.37 13.95 -7.49
C THR A 149 -3.19 12.67 -7.64
N ASN A 150 -2.63 11.63 -8.26
CA ASN A 150 -3.30 10.35 -8.43
C ASN A 150 -3.44 9.61 -7.10
N GLN A 151 -2.41 9.62 -6.25
CA GLN A 151 -2.51 9.04 -4.92
C GLN A 151 -3.62 9.69 -4.10
N ALA A 152 -3.67 11.03 -4.07
CA ALA A 152 -4.72 11.75 -3.35
C ALA A 152 -6.12 11.42 -3.88
N ARG A 153 -6.30 11.36 -5.21
CA ARG A 153 -7.57 10.94 -5.83
C ARG A 153 -7.97 9.54 -5.36
N VAL A 154 -7.12 8.54 -5.59
CA VAL A 154 -7.45 7.14 -5.30
C VAL A 154 -7.75 6.93 -3.82
N VAL A 155 -6.93 7.51 -2.94
CA VAL A 155 -7.12 7.42 -1.49
C VAL A 155 -8.43 8.08 -1.05
N SER A 156 -8.72 9.30 -1.52
CA SER A 156 -9.96 10.00 -1.14
C SER A 156 -11.20 9.25 -1.64
N GLU A 157 -11.22 8.83 -2.90
CA GLU A 157 -12.34 8.09 -3.48
C GLU A 157 -12.58 6.74 -2.77
N ILE A 158 -11.54 5.99 -2.41
CA ILE A 158 -11.67 4.75 -1.63
C ILE A 158 -12.23 5.01 -0.23
N LEU A 159 -11.73 6.05 0.46
CA LEU A 159 -12.20 6.39 1.80
C LEU A 159 -13.65 6.90 1.79
N ASP A 160 -14.04 7.66 0.77
CA ASP A 160 -15.41 8.13 0.59
C ASP A 160 -16.36 6.94 0.35
N LEU A 161 -15.96 5.99 -0.50
CA LEU A 161 -16.71 4.74 -0.73
C LEU A 161 -16.82 3.90 0.55
N ALA A 162 -15.71 3.74 1.28
CA ALA A 162 -15.68 3.00 2.55
C ALA A 162 -16.65 3.60 3.57
N LYS A 163 -16.69 4.94 3.64
CA LYS A 163 -17.60 5.66 4.52
C LYS A 163 -19.06 5.56 4.06
N SER A 164 -19.34 5.69 2.75
CA SER A 164 -20.71 5.68 2.23
C SER A 164 -21.34 4.29 2.26
N GLU A 165 -20.56 3.24 2.00
CA GLU A 165 -21.04 1.85 1.96
C GLU A 165 -20.76 1.07 3.24
N GLY A 166 -20.03 1.64 4.19
CA GLY A 166 -19.85 1.08 5.54
C GLY A 166 -18.95 -0.15 5.60
N PHE A 167 -17.89 -0.21 4.78
CA PHE A 167 -16.91 -1.31 4.83
C PHE A 167 -15.59 -0.88 5.48
N ARG A 168 -14.89 -1.85 6.09
CA ARG A 168 -13.55 -1.61 6.64
C ARG A 168 -12.50 -1.68 5.54
N VAL A 169 -11.56 -0.73 5.59
CA VAL A 169 -10.41 -0.64 4.68
C VAL A 169 -9.16 -0.24 5.44
N ASN A 170 -8.04 -0.85 5.10
CA ASN A 170 -6.72 -0.48 5.58
C ASN A 170 -5.86 -0.01 4.40
N LEU A 171 -5.46 1.26 4.46
CA LEU A 171 -4.64 1.88 3.43
C LEU A 171 -3.17 1.52 3.64
N ILE A 172 -2.50 1.05 2.59
CA ILE A 172 -1.05 0.94 2.56
C ILE A 172 -0.49 2.25 1.98
N GLU A 173 0.20 3.09 2.75
CA GLU A 173 0.52 2.96 4.17
C GLU A 173 0.61 4.31 4.88
N ALA A 174 0.90 4.29 6.18
CA ALA A 174 1.10 5.52 6.94
C ALA A 174 2.29 6.33 6.38
N TYR A 175 3.50 5.78 6.44
CA TYR A 175 4.73 6.49 6.07
C TYR A 175 5.38 5.88 4.85
N ASP A 176 6.00 6.71 4.02
CA ASP A 176 6.92 6.23 3.01
C ASP A 176 8.04 5.40 3.64
N GLN A 177 8.37 4.29 2.99
CA GLN A 177 9.37 3.34 3.45
C GLN A 177 10.49 3.16 2.41
N PRO A 178 11.49 4.06 2.36
CA PRO A 178 12.50 4.08 1.29
C PRO A 178 13.27 2.77 1.10
N TRP A 179 13.40 1.96 2.16
CA TRP A 179 14.07 0.66 2.10
C TRP A 179 13.37 -0.34 1.18
N LYS A 180 12.05 -0.23 0.99
CA LYS A 180 11.27 -1.10 0.08
C LYS A 180 11.67 -0.95 -1.38
N ARG A 181 12.30 0.16 -1.76
CA ARG A 181 12.75 0.40 -3.16
C ARG A 181 13.71 -0.66 -3.67
N LYS A 182 14.47 -1.29 -2.77
CA LYS A 182 15.39 -2.39 -3.11
C LYS A 182 14.65 -3.68 -3.54
N LEU A 183 13.43 -3.87 -3.05
CA LEU A 183 12.65 -5.11 -3.24
C LEU A 183 11.50 -4.91 -4.24
N GLU A 184 10.83 -3.76 -4.18
CA GLU A 184 9.60 -3.43 -4.93
C GLU A 184 9.86 -2.38 -6.04
N GLY A 185 11.11 -2.02 -6.27
CA GLY A 185 11.51 -1.04 -7.27
C GLY A 185 11.08 0.39 -6.95
N THR A 186 11.01 1.24 -7.98
CA THR A 186 10.88 2.71 -7.80
C THR A 186 9.64 3.17 -7.03
N VAL A 187 8.54 2.40 -7.04
CA VAL A 187 7.30 2.76 -6.34
C VAL A 187 7.26 2.31 -4.89
N GLY A 188 7.99 1.24 -4.51
CA GLY A 188 7.82 0.59 -3.21
C GLY A 188 8.06 1.50 -2.01
N GLY A 189 8.91 2.52 -2.16
CA GLY A 189 9.17 3.48 -1.10
C GLY A 189 8.20 4.65 -1.00
N ASN A 190 7.12 4.69 -1.79
CA ASN A 190 6.31 5.91 -1.99
C ASN A 190 4.79 5.70 -1.76
N TRP A 191 4.39 4.70 -0.97
CA TRP A 191 2.98 4.40 -0.68
C TRP A 191 2.39 5.20 0.50
N GLY A 192 3.23 5.86 1.29
CA GLY A 192 2.82 6.57 2.49
C GLY A 192 1.85 7.72 2.23
N LEU A 193 0.92 7.96 3.16
CA LEU A 193 0.21 9.24 3.28
C LEU A 193 1.12 10.34 3.81
N PHE A 194 2.09 9.96 4.63
CA PHE A 194 3.13 10.81 5.20
C PHE A 194 4.48 10.54 4.53
N ASP A 195 5.30 11.58 4.37
CA ASP A 195 6.66 11.42 3.87
C ASP A 195 7.59 10.74 4.90
N SER A 196 8.68 10.12 4.42
CA SER A 196 9.56 9.32 5.27
C SER A 196 10.49 10.13 6.17
N VAL A 197 10.68 11.42 5.90
CA VAL A 197 11.72 12.25 6.54
C VAL A 197 11.09 13.21 7.55
N LYS A 198 10.23 14.11 7.08
CA LYS A 198 9.54 15.13 7.88
C LYS A 198 8.27 14.60 8.52
N ARG A 199 7.78 13.42 8.10
CA ARG A 199 6.53 12.82 8.59
C ARG A 199 5.32 13.74 8.39
N GLN A 200 5.35 14.57 7.35
CA GLN A 200 4.28 15.47 6.98
C GLN A 200 3.34 14.80 6.00
N VAL A 201 2.04 15.14 6.10
CA VAL A 201 1.05 14.65 5.14
C VAL A 201 1.37 15.17 3.75
N LYS A 202 1.34 14.31 2.74
CA LYS A 202 1.71 14.66 1.36
C LYS A 202 0.71 15.60 0.70
N TYR A 203 -0.54 15.59 1.10
CA TYR A 203 -1.56 16.48 0.57
C TYR A 203 -2.48 16.95 1.71
N PRO A 204 -2.12 18.06 2.37
CA PRO A 204 -2.96 18.63 3.43
C PRO A 204 -4.36 19.00 2.90
N PRO A 205 -5.42 18.83 3.71
CA PRO A 205 -6.77 19.24 3.34
C PRO A 205 -6.85 20.73 2.99
N GLY A 206 -7.64 21.08 1.98
CA GLY A 206 -7.88 22.47 1.56
C GLY A 206 -6.73 23.11 0.75
N VAL A 207 -5.63 22.39 0.50
CA VAL A 207 -4.52 22.88 -0.32
C VAL A 207 -4.58 22.27 -1.72
N PRO A 208 -4.44 23.06 -2.80
CA PRO A 208 -4.35 22.52 -4.16
C PRO A 208 -3.21 21.50 -4.28
N ILE A 209 -3.55 20.32 -4.80
CA ILE A 209 -2.60 19.21 -4.90
C ILE A 209 -1.83 19.34 -6.20
N SER A 210 -0.50 19.36 -6.11
CA SER A 210 0.41 19.41 -7.26
C SER A 210 1.36 18.23 -7.26
N ASN A 211 1.72 17.74 -8.45
CA ASN A 211 2.82 16.79 -8.62
C ASN A 211 4.19 17.44 -8.37
N TYR A 212 4.25 18.77 -8.42
CA TYR A 212 5.45 19.59 -8.19
C TYR A 212 5.14 20.59 -7.07
N PRO A 213 5.17 20.18 -5.79
CA PRO A 213 4.87 21.08 -4.67
C PRO A 213 5.83 22.28 -4.60
N ASP A 214 7.10 22.08 -5.00
CA ASP A 214 8.16 23.09 -4.94
C ASP A 214 8.38 23.80 -6.29
N TRP A 215 7.40 23.77 -7.20
CA TRP A 215 7.56 24.30 -8.56
C TRP A 215 8.02 25.77 -8.59
N LYS A 216 7.59 26.60 -7.62
CA LYS A 216 8.01 28.00 -7.52
C LYS A 216 9.50 28.13 -7.24
N LEU A 217 10.04 27.31 -6.32
CA LEU A 217 11.47 27.28 -5.99
C LEU A 217 12.28 26.73 -7.16
N GLN A 218 11.78 25.67 -7.81
CA GLN A 218 12.42 25.10 -9.00
C GLN A 218 12.46 26.11 -10.16
N MET A 219 11.36 26.83 -10.40
CA MET A 219 11.29 27.90 -11.38
C MET A 219 12.25 29.04 -11.05
N ALA A 220 12.25 29.54 -9.80
CA ALA A 220 13.15 30.61 -9.38
C ALA A 220 14.63 30.22 -9.53
N GLY A 221 14.99 28.99 -9.12
CA GLY A 221 16.34 28.45 -9.29
C GLY A 221 16.72 28.31 -10.76
N GLY A 222 15.79 27.83 -11.61
CA GLY A 222 15.99 27.74 -13.05
C GLY A 222 16.22 29.10 -13.70
N MET A 223 15.40 30.11 -13.36
CA MET A 223 15.56 31.48 -13.85
C MET A 223 16.90 32.08 -13.41
N ALA A 224 17.30 31.89 -12.15
CA ALA A 224 18.59 32.35 -11.64
C ALA A 224 19.76 31.71 -12.40
N LEU A 225 19.70 30.40 -12.66
CA LEU A 225 20.70 29.69 -13.45
C LEU A 225 20.76 30.20 -14.90
N SER A 226 19.61 30.48 -15.53
CA SER A 226 19.56 31.07 -16.86
C SER A 226 20.21 32.45 -16.89
N VAL A 227 19.85 33.34 -15.95
CA VAL A 227 20.45 34.68 -15.85
C VAL A 227 21.96 34.60 -15.65
N ALA A 228 22.43 33.75 -14.75
CA ALA A 228 23.86 33.54 -14.53
C ALA A 228 24.58 33.06 -15.79
N THR A 229 23.98 32.12 -16.52
CA THR A 229 24.54 31.59 -17.78
C THR A 229 24.67 32.68 -18.84
N PHE A 230 23.64 33.51 -19.04
CA PHE A 230 23.68 34.62 -19.99
C PHE A 230 24.66 35.72 -19.56
N LEU A 231 24.76 36.03 -18.26
CA LEU A 231 25.74 36.98 -17.73
C LEU A 231 27.18 36.51 -17.98
N VAL A 232 27.48 35.23 -17.73
CA VAL A 232 28.82 34.65 -18.01
C VAL A 232 29.12 34.68 -19.51
N ALA A 233 28.17 34.32 -20.37
CA ALA A 233 28.33 34.39 -21.83
C ALA A 233 28.60 35.84 -22.30
N TRP A 234 27.87 36.81 -21.76
CA TRP A 234 28.06 38.22 -22.08
C TRP A 234 29.42 38.77 -21.63
N LEU A 235 29.85 38.44 -20.41
CA LEU A 235 31.15 38.84 -19.88
C LEU A 235 32.32 38.21 -20.64
N THR A 236 32.17 36.98 -21.15
CA THR A 236 33.19 36.30 -21.94
C THR A 236 33.28 36.82 -23.39
N LEU A 237 32.15 37.17 -24.01
CA LEU A 237 32.15 37.85 -25.32
C LEU A 237 32.87 39.21 -25.25
N ARG A 238 32.67 39.96 -24.16
CA ARG A 238 33.36 41.24 -23.93
C ARG A 238 34.89 41.12 -23.78
N ARG A 239 35.42 39.92 -23.54
CA ARG A 239 36.87 39.66 -23.37
C ARG A 239 37.58 39.22 -24.65
N ARG A 240 36.88 39.05 -25.79
CA ARG A 240 37.52 38.77 -27.09
C ARG A 240 37.68 40.05 -27.92
N PRO A 241 38.88 40.66 -28.02
CA PRO A 241 39.17 41.56 -29.13
C PRO A 241 39.34 40.69 -30.38
N TRP A 242 38.29 40.58 -31.20
CA TRP A 242 38.47 40.04 -32.54
C TRP A 242 39.19 41.10 -33.37
N THR A 243 40.48 40.92 -33.63
CA THR A 243 41.19 41.60 -34.72
C THR A 243 41.10 40.72 -35.96
N PRO A 244 40.38 41.13 -37.03
CA PRO A 244 40.47 40.45 -38.32
C PRO A 244 41.89 40.63 -38.86
N ARG A 245 42.50 39.55 -39.38
CA ARG A 245 43.64 39.61 -40.29
C ARG A 245 43.14 39.53 -41.71
#